data_AF-A0A742HJK3-F1
#
_entry.id   AF-A0A742HJK3-F1
#
_cell.length_a   1.000
_cell.length_b   1.000
_cell.length_c   1.000
_cell.angle_alpha   90.00
_cell.angle_beta   90.00
_cell.angle_gamma   90.00
#
_symmetry.space_group_name_H-M   'P 1'
#
loop_
_entity.id
_entity.type
_entity.pdbx_description
1 polymer ?
#
loop_
_entity_poly.entity_id
_entity_poly.type
_entity_poly.pdbx_seq_one_letter_code
_entity_poly.pdbx_strand_id
1 'polypeptide(L)'
;MTFNNNDKMFVSILLGLVLIYTFPLLTQQSYYIDDLGRSLYGGLGWSGNGRPLADVIFYVINFGIPITDSSPLPLILGLTALVISLVYIRDYLFGNDYITAALCFMMIIANPFFIENLSYKYDSLTMCLSVAISIMASRKSYSREISNIIIAVTLTIAYLSLYQASLNIYSIFLFTFILSDLTSGEDLKSIVYKAISSLFCLITGYLIYSFFIAK
;
A
#
# COMPACT_ATOMS: atom_id res chain seq x y z
N MET A 1 -10.28 3.69 -14.86
CA MET A 1 -10.52 2.26 -14.61
C MET A 1 -12.03 2.06 -14.61
N THR A 2 -12.58 1.27 -15.52
CA THR A 2 -14.03 0.98 -15.56
C THR A 2 -14.28 -0.32 -14.80
N PHE A 3 -14.93 -0.26 -13.63
CA PHE A 3 -15.22 -1.46 -12.83
C PHE A 3 -16.23 -2.36 -13.53
N ASN A 4 -15.83 -3.61 -13.78
CA ASN A 4 -16.73 -4.64 -14.30
C ASN A 4 -17.62 -5.19 -13.16
N ASN A 5 -18.56 -6.07 -13.49
CA ASN A 5 -19.47 -6.62 -12.46
C ASN A 5 -18.73 -7.47 -11.40
N ASN A 6 -17.67 -8.18 -11.79
CA ASN A 6 -16.85 -8.97 -10.87
C ASN A 6 -16.09 -8.06 -9.89
N ASP A 7 -15.59 -6.91 -10.36
CA ASP A 7 -14.96 -5.91 -9.50
C ASP A 7 -15.94 -5.35 -8.47
N LYS A 8 -17.18 -5.05 -8.87
CA LYS A 8 -18.21 -4.55 -7.96
C LYS A 8 -18.54 -5.56 -6.87
N MET A 9 -18.67 -6.84 -7.24
CA MET A 9 -18.91 -7.92 -6.29
C MET A 9 -17.71 -8.11 -5.36
N PHE A 10 -16.50 -8.16 -5.91
CA PHE A 10 -15.25 -8.22 -5.14
C PHE A 10 -15.16 -7.09 -4.11
N VAL A 11 -15.33 -5.84 -4.54
CA VAL A 11 -15.27 -4.65 -3.68
C VAL A 11 -16.32 -4.73 -2.59
N SER A 12 -17.54 -5.13 -2.92
CA SER A 12 -18.63 -5.24 -1.94
C SER A 12 -18.32 -6.27 -0.84
N ILE A 13 -17.84 -7.45 -1.23
CA ILE A 13 -17.46 -8.52 -0.29
C ILE A 13 -16.27 -8.07 0.56
N LEU A 14 -15.20 -7.58 -0.07
CA LEU A 14 -13.98 -7.18 0.62
C LEU A 14 -14.25 -6.02 1.58
N LEU A 15 -14.99 -4.98 1.17
CA LEU A 15 -15.36 -3.88 2.07
C LEU A 15 -16.19 -4.37 3.25
N GLY A 16 -17.13 -5.30 3.04
CA GLY A 16 -17.89 -5.92 4.12
C GLY A 16 -16.97 -6.60 5.15
N LEU A 17 -16.01 -7.41 4.69
CA LEU A 17 -15.02 -8.08 5.55
C LEU A 17 -14.12 -7.08 6.28
N VAL A 18 -13.62 -6.06 5.58
CA VAL A 18 -12.75 -5.01 6.13
C VAL A 18 -13.48 -4.21 7.19
N LEU A 19 -14.73 -3.82 6.95
CA LEU A 19 -15.53 -3.07 7.92
C LEU A 19 -15.81 -3.89 9.17
N ILE A 20 -16.16 -5.18 9.03
CA ILE A 20 -16.37 -6.06 10.18
C ILE A 20 -15.09 -6.19 11.01
N TYR A 21 -13.95 -6.39 10.35
CA TYR A 21 -12.66 -6.57 11.02
C TYR A 21 -12.15 -5.29 11.70
N THR A 22 -12.30 -4.15 11.04
CA THR A 22 -11.79 -2.85 11.54
C THR A 22 -12.78 -2.07 12.38
N PHE A 23 -14.01 -2.60 12.56
CA PHE A 23 -15.04 -1.94 13.38
C PHE A 23 -14.56 -1.50 14.77
N PRO A 24 -13.81 -2.33 15.54
CA PRO A 24 -13.31 -1.89 16.84
C PRO A 24 -12.39 -0.67 16.72
N LEU A 25 -11.53 -0.62 15.70
CA LEU A 25 -10.58 0.48 15.47
C LEU A 25 -11.28 1.79 15.12
N LEU A 26 -12.41 1.73 14.40
CA LEU A 26 -13.21 2.92 14.06
C LEU A 26 -13.79 3.62 15.30
N THR A 27 -13.94 2.88 16.41
CA THR A 27 -14.48 3.38 17.67
C THR A 27 -13.42 3.63 18.75
N GLN A 28 -12.17 3.28 18.47
CA GLN A 28 -11.07 3.38 19.42
C GLN A 28 -10.70 4.84 19.69
N GLN A 29 -10.52 5.19 20.97
CA GLN A 29 -10.10 6.53 21.39
C GLN A 29 -8.66 6.59 21.90
N SER A 30 -8.00 5.45 22.09
CA SER A 30 -6.64 5.37 22.60
C SER A 30 -5.61 5.86 21.59
N TYR A 31 -4.60 6.59 22.08
CA TYR A 31 -3.44 7.04 21.31
C TYR A 31 -2.27 6.07 21.48
N TYR A 32 -1.54 5.80 20.40
CA TYR A 32 -0.18 5.27 20.50
C TYR A 32 0.79 6.36 20.94
N ILE A 33 2.01 5.98 21.34
CA ILE A 33 3.05 6.92 21.79
C ILE A 33 3.32 8.00 20.73
N ASP A 34 3.43 7.60 19.47
CA ASP A 34 3.65 8.52 18.35
C ASP A 34 2.45 9.45 18.13
N ASP A 35 1.22 8.93 18.27
CA ASP A 35 0.01 9.74 18.13
C ASP A 35 -0.14 10.76 19.29
N LEU A 36 0.29 10.39 20.50
CA LEU A 36 0.23 11.27 21.67
C LEU A 36 1.10 12.51 21.45
N GLY A 37 2.34 12.32 21.00
CA GLY A 37 3.24 13.44 20.67
C GLY A 37 2.62 14.38 19.64
N ARG A 38 1.97 13.84 18.61
CA ARG A 38 1.28 14.63 17.58
C ARG A 38 0.09 15.39 18.11
N SER A 39 -0.73 14.75 18.94
CA SER A 39 -1.90 15.39 19.55
C SER A 39 -1.54 16.55 20.48
N LEU A 40 -0.38 16.47 21.15
CA LEU A 40 0.10 17.50 22.08
C LEU A 40 0.78 18.67 21.37
N TYR A 41 1.62 18.39 20.37
CA TYR A 41 2.48 19.40 19.75
C TYR A 41 2.04 19.86 18.36
N GLY A 42 1.13 19.12 17.70
CA GLY A 42 0.61 19.48 16.37
C GLY A 42 1.65 19.42 15.24
N GLY A 43 2.77 18.73 15.44
CA GLY A 43 3.89 18.66 14.48
C GLY A 43 3.81 17.47 13.52
N LEU A 44 4.37 17.63 12.31
CA LEU A 44 4.44 16.59 11.27
C LEU A 44 5.52 15.55 11.55
N GLY A 45 6.79 15.92 11.69
CA GLY A 45 7.87 15.05 12.23
C GLY A 45 8.18 13.73 11.51
N TRP A 46 7.46 13.32 10.46
CA TRP A 46 7.71 12.07 9.73
C TRP A 46 8.96 12.18 8.85
N SER A 47 9.31 13.37 8.34
CA SER A 47 10.56 13.57 7.60
C SER A 47 11.79 13.13 8.39
N GLY A 48 11.81 13.33 9.72
CA GLY A 48 12.91 12.88 10.58
C GLY A 48 13.10 11.36 10.63
N ASN A 49 12.07 10.59 10.25
CA ASN A 49 12.10 9.13 10.14
C ASN A 49 12.25 8.66 8.67
N GLY A 50 12.73 9.55 7.78
CA GLY A 50 12.84 9.27 6.35
C GLY A 50 11.50 9.16 5.63
N ARG A 51 10.42 9.73 6.18
CA ARG A 51 9.06 9.66 5.62
C ARG A 51 8.53 11.05 5.20
N PRO A 52 9.21 11.78 4.30
CA PRO A 52 8.82 13.15 3.96
C PRO A 52 7.48 13.24 3.23
N LEU A 53 7.05 12.18 2.53
CA LEU A 53 5.76 12.19 1.84
C LEU A 53 4.59 12.12 2.84
N ALA A 54 4.80 11.55 4.03
CA ALA A 54 3.82 11.57 5.11
C ALA A 54 3.59 13.01 5.63
N ASP A 55 4.65 13.80 5.79
CA ASP A 55 4.54 15.22 6.15
C ASP A 55 3.72 16.00 5.13
N VAL A 56 4.00 15.81 3.83
CA VAL A 56 3.26 16.48 2.74
C VAL A 56 1.78 16.11 2.78
N ILE A 57 1.44 14.83 2.91
CA ILE A 57 0.04 14.38 2.98
C ILE A 57 -0.69 15.02 4.16
N PHE A 58 -0.09 14.98 5.35
CA PHE A 58 -0.73 15.52 6.53
C PHE A 58 -0.85 17.04 6.52
N TYR A 59 0.14 17.74 5.96
CA TYR A 59 0.07 19.19 5.73
C TYR A 59 -1.10 19.55 4.81
N VAL A 60 -1.29 18.82 3.70
CA VAL A 60 -2.37 19.05 2.76
C VAL A 60 -3.74 18.76 3.38
N ILE A 61 -3.90 17.61 4.05
CA ILE A 61 -5.19 17.20 4.65
C ILE A 61 -5.61 18.13 5.79
N ASN A 62 -4.65 18.65 6.57
CA ASN A 62 -4.94 19.58 7.68
C ASN A 62 -4.95 21.06 7.24
N PHE A 63 -4.72 21.36 5.96
CA PHE A 63 -4.54 22.73 5.46
C PHE A 63 -3.45 23.53 6.20
N GLY A 64 -2.39 22.85 6.64
CA GLY A 64 -1.27 23.45 7.35
C GLY A 64 -0.91 22.75 8.67
N ILE A 65 -0.33 23.54 9.58
CA ILE A 65 -0.01 23.17 10.96
C ILE A 65 -0.70 24.15 11.93
N PRO A 66 -1.05 23.74 13.16
CA PRO A 66 -0.84 22.41 13.75
C PRO A 66 -1.74 21.33 13.13
N ILE A 67 -1.24 20.09 13.02
CA ILE A 67 -2.09 18.95 12.68
C ILE A 67 -3.02 18.61 13.85
N THR A 68 -4.22 18.14 13.53
CA THR A 68 -5.25 17.79 14.52
C THR A 68 -5.66 16.32 14.39
N ASP A 69 -6.18 15.74 15.47
CA ASP A 69 -6.76 14.39 15.42
C ASP A 69 -8.03 14.42 14.56
N SER A 70 -7.94 13.83 13.37
CA SER A 70 -9.06 13.68 12.42
C SER A 70 -9.62 12.26 12.41
N SER A 71 -9.28 11.43 13.41
CA SER A 71 -9.77 10.06 13.50
C SER A 71 -11.30 9.99 13.46
N PRO A 72 -11.88 9.00 12.75
CA PRO A 72 -11.24 7.87 12.07
C PRO A 72 -10.90 8.13 10.58
N LEU A 73 -10.83 9.39 10.12
CA LEU A 73 -10.61 9.72 8.72
C LEU A 73 -9.33 9.10 8.12
N PRO A 74 -8.15 9.15 8.78
CA PRO A 74 -6.94 8.54 8.24
C PRO A 74 -7.09 7.04 7.96
N LEU A 75 -7.74 6.30 8.86
CA LEU A 75 -8.02 4.87 8.69
C LEU A 75 -8.95 4.61 7.50
N ILE A 76 -10.05 5.36 7.38
CA ILE A 76 -11.02 5.20 6.28
C ILE A 76 -10.36 5.46 4.92
N LEU A 77 -9.60 6.55 4.81
CA LEU A 77 -8.89 6.90 3.58
C LEU A 77 -7.80 5.86 3.25
N GLY A 78 -7.07 5.39 4.25
CA GLY A 78 -6.06 4.35 4.10
C GLY A 78 -6.64 3.04 3.57
N LEU A 79 -7.70 2.53 4.22
CA LEU A 79 -8.39 1.31 3.79
C LEU A 79 -8.97 1.45 2.39
N THR A 80 -9.52 2.62 2.04
CA THR A 80 -10.04 2.90 0.70
C THR A 80 -8.93 2.79 -0.35
N ALA A 81 -7.78 3.42 -0.11
CA ALA A 81 -6.64 3.34 -1.03
C ALA A 81 -6.13 1.89 -1.18
N LEU A 82 -6.09 1.14 -0.07
CA LEU A 82 -5.70 -0.27 -0.09
C LEU A 82 -6.66 -1.11 -0.94
N VAL A 83 -7.97 -0.97 -0.73
CA VAL A 83 -8.99 -1.68 -1.55
C VAL A 83 -8.84 -1.34 -3.03
N ILE A 84 -8.63 -0.07 -3.39
CA ILE A 84 -8.42 0.35 -4.79
C ILE A 84 -7.20 -0.37 -5.39
N SER A 85 -6.09 -0.45 -4.66
CA SER A 85 -4.88 -1.14 -5.13
C SER A 85 -5.10 -2.64 -5.35
N LEU A 86 -5.94 -3.28 -4.52
CA LEU A 86 -6.27 -4.70 -4.63
C LEU A 86 -7.20 -4.97 -5.80
N VAL A 87 -8.17 -4.09 -6.08
CA VAL A 87 -8.97 -4.19 -7.32
C VAL A 87 -8.07 -4.11 -8.54
N TYR A 88 -7.07 -3.21 -8.52
CA TYR A 88 -6.14 -3.00 -9.65
C TYR A 88 -5.39 -4.27 -10.07
N ILE A 89 -5.11 -5.18 -9.13
CA ILE A 89 -4.39 -6.43 -9.40
C ILE A 89 -5.29 -7.68 -9.43
N ARG A 90 -6.57 -7.54 -9.06
CA ARG A 90 -7.51 -8.67 -8.88
C ARG A 90 -7.64 -9.51 -10.13
N ASP A 91 -7.97 -8.88 -11.26
CA ASP A 91 -8.18 -9.57 -12.53
C ASP A 91 -6.94 -10.33 -12.98
N TYR A 92 -5.76 -9.77 -12.74
CA TYR A 92 -4.50 -10.39 -13.12
C TYR A 92 -4.24 -11.70 -12.34
N LEU A 93 -4.57 -11.73 -11.06
CA LEU A 93 -4.27 -12.87 -10.18
C LEU A 93 -5.38 -13.92 -10.13
N PHE A 94 -6.65 -13.50 -10.28
CA PHE A 94 -7.80 -14.36 -10.02
C PHE A 94 -8.80 -14.43 -11.18
N GLY A 95 -8.60 -13.65 -12.26
CA GLY A 95 -9.51 -13.61 -13.40
C GLY A 95 -10.95 -13.34 -12.95
N ASN A 96 -11.86 -14.28 -13.17
CA ASN A 96 -13.28 -14.14 -12.80
C ASN A 96 -13.61 -14.57 -11.36
N ASP A 97 -12.68 -15.20 -10.63
CA ASP A 97 -12.94 -15.71 -9.27
C ASP A 97 -12.79 -14.60 -8.21
N TYR A 98 -13.81 -13.73 -8.15
CA TYR A 98 -13.83 -12.60 -7.23
C TYR A 98 -14.00 -12.99 -5.75
N ILE A 99 -14.53 -14.18 -5.45
CA ILE A 99 -14.76 -14.64 -4.06
C ILE A 99 -13.42 -15.06 -3.46
N THR A 100 -12.67 -15.93 -4.14
CA THR A 100 -11.35 -16.36 -3.69
C THR A 100 -10.41 -15.16 -3.58
N ALA A 101 -10.47 -14.23 -4.55
CA ALA A 101 -9.71 -12.98 -4.47
C ALA A 101 -9.98 -12.18 -3.20
N ALA A 102 -11.26 -12.00 -2.82
CA ALA A 102 -11.64 -11.27 -1.61
C ALA A 102 -11.11 -11.97 -0.35
N LEU A 103 -11.23 -13.30 -0.26
CA LEU A 103 -10.74 -14.07 0.89
C LEU A 103 -9.20 -14.02 1.01
N CYS A 104 -8.48 -14.19 -0.10
CA CYS A 104 -7.01 -14.13 -0.10
C CYS A 104 -6.50 -12.73 0.25
N PHE A 105 -7.07 -11.67 -0.34
CA PHE A 105 -6.62 -10.31 -0.04
C PHE A 105 -7.03 -9.85 1.36
N MET A 106 -8.11 -10.38 1.92
CA MET A 106 -8.46 -10.14 3.32
C MET A 106 -7.34 -10.60 4.27
N MET A 107 -6.58 -11.65 3.94
CA MET A 107 -5.45 -12.10 4.77
C MET A 107 -4.32 -11.07 4.88
N ILE A 108 -4.17 -10.18 3.89
CA ILE A 108 -3.21 -9.08 3.94
C ILE A 108 -3.65 -8.05 4.98
N ILE A 109 -4.95 -7.74 4.99
CA ILE A 109 -5.55 -6.74 5.89
C ILE A 109 -5.66 -7.30 7.31
N ALA A 110 -6.07 -8.56 7.44
CA ALA A 110 -6.26 -9.27 8.70
C ALA A 110 -4.97 -9.82 9.31
N ASN A 111 -3.81 -9.41 8.78
CA ASN A 111 -2.52 -9.86 9.28
C ASN A 111 -2.29 -9.31 10.71
N PRO A 112 -1.87 -10.15 11.67
CA PRO A 112 -1.68 -9.73 13.07
C PRO A 112 -0.63 -8.64 13.26
N PHE A 113 0.29 -8.44 12.32
CA PHE A 113 1.25 -7.34 12.35
C PHE A 113 0.66 -6.06 11.75
N PHE A 114 -0.24 -6.17 10.77
CA PHE A 114 -0.79 -5.00 10.09
C PHE A 114 -1.91 -4.33 10.89
N ILE A 115 -2.60 -5.06 11.78
CA ILE A 115 -3.60 -4.45 12.68
C ILE A 115 -3.00 -3.34 13.54
N GLU A 116 -1.74 -3.44 13.95
CA GLU A 116 -1.06 -2.39 14.69
C GLU A 116 -0.95 -1.12 13.85
N ASN A 117 -0.51 -1.22 12.60
CA ASN A 117 -0.46 -0.10 11.65
C ASN A 117 -1.85 0.55 11.47
N LEU A 118 -2.91 -0.24 11.38
CA LEU A 118 -4.28 0.24 11.26
C LEU A 118 -4.80 0.94 12.53
N SER A 119 -4.19 0.67 13.68
CA SER A 119 -4.62 1.19 14.98
C SER A 119 -4.09 2.60 15.27
N TYR A 120 -3.11 3.09 14.50
CA TYR A 120 -2.60 4.46 14.64
C TYR A 120 -3.62 5.48 14.15
N LYS A 121 -3.84 6.53 14.96
CA LYS A 121 -4.79 7.59 14.63
C LYS A 121 -4.32 8.48 13.48
N TYR A 122 -3.02 8.74 13.40
CA TYR A 122 -2.43 9.52 12.30
C TYR A 122 -1.83 8.59 11.24
N ASP A 123 -0.88 7.73 11.62
CA ASP A 123 -0.06 6.98 10.65
C ASP A 123 -0.81 5.94 9.83
N SER A 124 -2.02 5.52 10.24
CA SER A 124 -2.81 4.52 9.50
C SER A 124 -3.01 4.88 8.03
N LEU A 125 -3.20 6.16 7.71
CA LEU A 125 -3.32 6.62 6.33
C LEU A 125 -2.03 6.40 5.53
N THR A 126 -0.90 6.91 6.02
CA THR A 126 0.37 6.90 5.29
C THR A 126 0.94 5.49 5.18
N MET A 127 0.75 4.66 6.22
CA MET A 127 1.11 3.25 6.20
C MET A 127 0.24 2.47 5.20
N CYS A 128 -1.08 2.66 5.17
CA CYS A 128 -1.95 2.02 4.18
C CYS A 128 -1.66 2.49 2.75
N LEU A 129 -1.42 3.78 2.55
CA LEU A 129 -1.01 4.32 1.24
C LEU A 129 0.31 3.72 0.78
N SER A 130 1.27 3.56 1.68
CA SER A 130 2.53 2.90 1.36
C SER A 130 2.30 1.46 0.89
N VAL A 131 1.48 0.69 1.60
CA VAL A 131 1.11 -0.67 1.18
C VAL A 131 0.43 -0.64 -0.20
N ALA A 132 -0.58 0.21 -0.39
CA ALA A 132 -1.30 0.34 -1.65
C ALA A 132 -0.38 0.68 -2.83
N ILE A 133 0.51 1.66 -2.64
CA ILE A 133 1.48 2.10 -3.65
C ILE A 133 2.50 0.99 -3.92
N SER A 134 2.95 0.24 -2.90
CA SER A 134 3.88 -0.88 -3.09
C SER A 134 3.29 -2.00 -3.95
N ILE A 135 1.99 -2.27 -3.83
CA ILE A 135 1.24 -3.22 -4.66
C ILE A 135 1.17 -2.73 -6.12
N MET A 136 0.87 -1.45 -6.32
CA MET A 136 0.85 -0.85 -7.65
C MET A 136 2.25 -0.82 -8.28
N ALA A 137 3.28 -0.52 -7.48
CA ALA A 137 4.68 -0.49 -7.89
C ALA A 137 5.13 -1.88 -8.37
N SER A 138 4.85 -2.94 -7.60
CA SER A 138 5.23 -4.31 -7.98
C SER A 138 4.51 -4.78 -9.24
N ARG A 139 3.23 -4.41 -9.43
CA ARG A 139 2.53 -4.75 -10.67
C ARG A 139 3.10 -4.00 -11.87
N LYS A 140 3.44 -2.72 -11.71
CA LYS A 140 4.04 -1.89 -12.78
C LYS A 140 5.46 -2.34 -13.13
N SER A 141 6.26 -2.70 -12.13
CA SER A 141 7.63 -3.18 -12.33
C SER A 141 7.67 -4.50 -13.09
N TYR A 142 6.63 -5.31 -12.91
CA TYR A 142 6.44 -6.61 -13.56
C TYR A 142 5.89 -6.45 -14.99
N SER A 143 6.67 -5.71 -15.79
CA SER A 143 6.39 -5.33 -17.18
C SER A 143 7.67 -5.30 -18.00
N ARG A 144 7.52 -5.21 -19.33
CA ARG A 144 8.64 -4.95 -20.27
C ARG A 144 8.71 -3.50 -20.74
N GLU A 145 7.69 -2.72 -20.44
CA GLU A 145 7.57 -1.37 -20.94
C GLU A 145 8.38 -0.39 -20.10
N ILE A 146 9.20 0.41 -20.76
CA ILE A 146 10.06 1.42 -20.10
C ILE A 146 9.23 2.45 -19.34
N SER A 147 8.06 2.83 -19.85
CA SER A 147 7.11 3.71 -19.15
C SER A 147 6.70 3.13 -17.79
N ASN A 148 6.39 1.84 -17.74
CA ASN A 148 6.02 1.16 -16.50
C ASN A 148 7.21 1.01 -15.54
N ILE A 149 8.44 0.84 -16.06
CA ILE A 149 9.68 0.82 -15.25
C ILE A 149 9.89 2.18 -14.57
N ILE A 150 9.77 3.28 -15.31
CA ILE A 150 9.93 4.64 -14.75
C ILE A 150 8.87 4.88 -13.67
N ILE A 151 7.61 4.55 -13.97
CA ILE A 151 6.51 4.66 -13.00
C ILE A 151 6.80 3.81 -11.76
N ALA A 152 7.24 2.57 -11.93
CA ALA A 152 7.54 1.68 -10.81
C ALA A 152 8.66 2.21 -9.91
N VAL A 153 9.76 2.74 -10.47
CA VAL A 153 10.83 3.38 -9.69
C VAL A 153 10.30 4.57 -8.89
N THR A 154 9.48 5.43 -9.50
CA THR A 154 8.85 6.56 -8.82
C THR A 154 7.93 6.11 -7.69
N LEU A 155 7.09 5.10 -7.92
CA LEU A 155 6.22 4.53 -6.90
C LEU A 155 7.02 3.86 -5.77
N THR A 156 8.16 3.24 -6.09
CA THR A 156 9.06 2.67 -5.08
C THR A 156 9.60 3.73 -4.14
N ILE A 157 10.08 4.85 -4.67
CA ILE A 157 10.53 5.99 -3.86
C ILE A 157 9.37 6.54 -3.03
N ALA A 158 8.17 6.65 -3.62
CA ALA A 158 6.99 7.17 -2.95
C ALA A 158 6.56 6.33 -1.75
N TYR A 159 6.43 5.00 -1.90
CA TYR A 159 6.02 4.16 -0.76
C TYR A 159 7.09 4.11 0.34
N LEU A 160 8.38 4.11 -0.02
CA LEU A 160 9.47 4.17 0.96
C LEU A 160 9.47 5.49 1.73
N SER A 161 9.09 6.59 1.07
CA SER A 161 8.90 7.92 1.67
C SER A 161 7.62 8.05 2.51
N LEU A 162 6.80 7.01 2.59
CA LEU A 162 5.60 6.94 3.43
C LEU A 162 5.79 5.96 4.59
N TYR A 163 6.26 4.75 4.29
CA TYR A 163 6.51 3.70 5.27
C TYR A 163 7.39 2.60 4.67
N GLN A 164 8.57 2.40 5.24
CA GLN A 164 9.63 1.58 4.63
C GLN A 164 9.31 0.08 4.66
N ALA A 165 8.54 -0.41 5.65
CA ALA A 165 8.26 -1.84 5.78
C ALA A 165 7.38 -2.41 4.66
N SER A 166 6.70 -1.56 3.86
CA SER A 166 5.96 -1.98 2.67
C SER A 166 6.82 -2.58 1.56
N LEU A 167 8.15 -2.50 1.67
CA LEU A 167 9.07 -3.24 0.80
C LEU A 167 8.81 -4.76 0.83
N ASN A 168 8.39 -5.29 1.99
CA ASN A 168 8.01 -6.69 2.13
C ASN A 168 6.78 -7.02 1.28
N ILE A 169 5.80 -6.12 1.23
CA ILE A 169 4.59 -6.29 0.42
C ILE A 169 4.92 -6.28 -1.08
N TYR A 170 5.77 -5.36 -1.53
CA TYR A 170 6.28 -5.36 -2.91
C TYR A 170 6.86 -6.73 -3.28
N SER A 171 7.72 -7.28 -2.39
CA SER A 171 8.40 -8.55 -2.61
C SER A 171 7.42 -9.73 -2.67
N ILE A 172 6.45 -9.77 -1.76
CA ILE A 172 5.39 -10.80 -1.74
C ILE A 172 4.62 -10.79 -3.06
N PHE A 173 4.17 -9.61 -3.52
CA PHE A 173 3.41 -9.53 -4.77
C PHE A 173 4.25 -9.86 -6.00
N LEU A 174 5.54 -9.53 -6.02
CA LEU A 174 6.44 -9.99 -7.07
C LEU A 174 6.45 -11.53 -7.15
N PHE A 175 6.59 -12.22 -6.01
CA PHE A 175 6.51 -13.68 -5.97
C PHE A 175 5.14 -14.18 -6.43
N THR A 176 4.04 -13.54 -5.99
CA THR A 176 2.68 -13.92 -6.41
C THR A 176 2.49 -13.80 -7.93
N PHE A 177 2.99 -12.73 -8.56
CA PHE A 177 2.93 -12.57 -10.02
C PHE A 177 3.75 -13.63 -10.76
N ILE A 178 4.95 -13.94 -10.27
CA ILE A 178 5.78 -15.01 -10.84
C ILE A 178 5.04 -16.36 -10.77
N LEU A 179 4.46 -16.69 -9.62
CA LEU A 179 3.69 -17.94 -9.46
C LEU A 179 2.46 -17.97 -10.36
N SER A 180 1.73 -16.86 -10.48
CA SER A 180 0.56 -16.73 -11.34
C SER A 180 0.87 -16.98 -12.82
N ASP A 181 2.01 -16.49 -13.30
CA ASP A 181 2.42 -16.69 -14.69
C ASP A 181 2.93 -18.10 -14.94
N LEU A 182 3.65 -18.69 -13.97
CA LEU A 182 4.08 -20.09 -14.03
C LEU A 182 2.89 -21.04 -14.10
N THR A 183 1.83 -20.81 -13.31
CA THR A 183 0.61 -21.64 -13.34
C THR A 183 -0.22 -21.40 -14.58
N SER A 184 -0.15 -20.20 -15.17
CA SER A 184 -0.83 -19.86 -16.43
C SER A 184 -0.10 -20.38 -17.67
N GLY A 185 1.09 -20.98 -17.51
CA GLY A 185 1.87 -21.52 -18.62
C GLY A 185 2.57 -20.45 -19.47
N GLU A 186 2.85 -19.27 -18.91
CA GLU A 186 3.61 -18.25 -19.62
C GLU A 186 5.06 -18.70 -19.87
N ASP A 187 5.65 -18.24 -20.98
CA ASP A 187 7.04 -18.55 -21.32
C ASP A 187 8.03 -18.13 -20.22
N LEU A 188 8.92 -19.06 -19.84
CA LEU A 188 9.88 -18.86 -18.76
C LEU A 188 10.80 -17.65 -19.00
N LYS A 189 11.20 -17.38 -20.26
CA LYS A 189 12.05 -16.22 -20.55
C LYS A 189 11.29 -14.92 -20.29
N SER A 190 9.98 -14.89 -20.54
CA SER A 190 9.12 -13.76 -20.21
C SER A 190 9.08 -13.48 -18.72
N ILE A 191 8.86 -14.53 -17.92
CA ILE A 191 8.78 -14.47 -16.46
C ILE A 191 10.10 -13.96 -15.89
N VAL A 192 11.24 -14.52 -16.34
CA VAL A 192 12.57 -14.11 -15.91
C VAL A 192 12.83 -12.63 -16.22
N TYR A 193 12.47 -12.17 -17.42
CA TYR A 193 12.62 -10.76 -17.78
C TYR A 193 11.80 -9.84 -16.85
N LYS A 194 10.51 -10.15 -16.64
CA LYS A 194 9.63 -9.34 -15.77
C LYS A 194 10.11 -9.33 -14.32
N ALA A 195 10.67 -10.45 -13.85
CA ALA A 195 11.30 -10.54 -12.53
C ALA A 195 12.58 -9.67 -12.43
N ILE A 196 13.46 -9.73 -13.43
CA ILE A 196 14.66 -8.87 -13.48
C ILE A 196 14.29 -7.39 -13.53
N SER A 197 13.30 -7.03 -14.35
CA SER A 197 12.75 -5.66 -14.40
C SER A 197 12.26 -5.22 -13.03
N SER A 198 11.56 -6.10 -12.31
CA SER A 198 11.04 -5.79 -10.97
C SER A 198 12.13 -5.62 -9.92
N LEU A 199 13.17 -6.45 -9.96
CA LEU A 199 14.34 -6.32 -9.10
C LEU A 199 15.12 -5.04 -9.40
N PHE A 200 15.29 -4.71 -10.68
CA PHE A 200 15.91 -3.46 -11.10
C PHE A 200 15.14 -2.25 -10.56
N CYS A 201 13.81 -2.20 -10.75
CA CYS A 201 12.99 -1.11 -10.23
C CYS A 201 13.09 -0.96 -8.70
N LEU A 202 13.09 -2.08 -7.98
CA LEU A 202 13.19 -2.10 -6.52
C LEU A 202 14.56 -1.57 -6.05
N ILE A 203 15.65 -2.11 -6.61
CA ILE A 203 17.01 -1.73 -6.24
C ILE A 203 17.25 -0.25 -6.58
N THR A 204 16.92 0.17 -7.80
CA THR A 204 17.10 1.57 -8.22
C THR A 204 16.29 2.52 -7.37
N GLY A 205 15.00 2.23 -7.13
CA GLY A 205 14.15 3.07 -6.28
C GLY A 205 14.64 3.13 -4.83
N TYR A 206 15.05 1.99 -4.26
CA TYR A 206 15.62 1.92 -2.92
C TYR A 206 16.91 2.72 -2.79
N LEU A 207 17.84 2.60 -3.76
CA LEU A 207 19.10 3.35 -3.72
C LEU A 207 18.84 4.86 -3.82
N ILE A 208 17.95 5.31 -4.71
CA ILE A 208 17.57 6.72 -4.81
C ILE A 208 16.97 7.21 -3.48
N TYR A 209 16.03 6.47 -2.91
CA TYR A 209 15.45 6.79 -1.61
C TYR A 209 16.53 6.85 -0.51
N SER A 210 17.41 5.85 -0.44
CA SER A 210 18.44 5.74 0.60
C SER A 210 19.45 6.89 0.53
N PHE A 211 19.94 7.24 -0.66
CA PHE A 211 20.96 8.30 -0.80
C PHE A 211 20.41 9.71 -0.64
N PHE A 212 19.18 9.97 -1.09
CA PHE A 212 18.64 11.33 -1.15
C PHE A 212 17.66 11.66 -0.01
N ILE A 213 16.96 10.67 0.55
CA ILE A 213 15.86 10.88 1.50
C ILE A 213 16.20 10.35 2.89
N ALA A 214 16.60 9.08 3.00
CA ALA A 214 16.95 8.47 4.28
C ALA A 214 18.38 8.84 4.70
N LYS A 215 18.57 10.08 5.18
CA LYS A 215 19.83 10.55 5.76
C LYS A 215 19.84 10.43 7.28
#